data_AF-A0A9D5ZQ70-F1
#
_entry.id   AF-A0A9D5ZQ70-F1
#
_cell.length_a   1.000
_cell.length_b   1.000
_cell.length_c   1.000
_cell.angle_alpha   90.00
_cell.angle_beta   90.00
_cell.angle_gamma   90.00
#
_symmetry.space_group_name_H-M   'P 1'
#
loop_
_entity.id
_entity.type
_entity.pdbx_description
1 polymer ?
#
loop_
_entity_poly.entity_id
_entity_poly.type
_entity_poly.pdbx_seq_one_letter_code
_entity_poly.pdbx_strand_id
1 'polypeptide(L)'
;YRILDSKGFFERREILDITCYLLASVFPKDDTALERIINVPRRGIGPAMVKKINDLKEDNMSMQDAVRKGLSDKAFSGKIEKGLSELIKLLDDIKSLTPDEAIHMIFKKTGYMDYLKDDISTDAVDFTSRQENLEQLIYAASQKETIREYLEEAALVKEDTEEDDEKKKKGVNLLTIHGSKGLEYTAVFIIGCEEQLFPHWRSMNSDREIEEERRLMYVAITRAEQYLFLTSADFRKGRFNPPSRFIDEIKAACTKSKPTLKKRRQI
;
A
#
# COMPACT_ATOMS: atom_id res chain seq x y z
N TYR A 1 -9.07 -16.87 -3.75
CA TYR A 1 -8.12 -17.06 -2.63
C TYR A 1 -8.51 -16.08 -1.53
N ARG A 2 -7.92 -16.11 -0.33
CA ARG A 2 -8.18 -15.09 0.70
C ARG A 2 -6.88 -14.59 1.31
N ILE A 3 -6.80 -13.30 1.56
CA ILE A 3 -5.65 -12.70 2.24
C ILE A 3 -5.99 -12.60 3.72
N LEU A 4 -5.18 -13.26 4.55
CA LEU A 4 -5.31 -13.26 6.00
C LEU A 4 -4.36 -12.21 6.58
N ASP A 5 -4.86 -11.43 7.53
CA ASP A 5 -4.09 -10.43 8.30
C ASP A 5 -3.61 -9.19 7.51
N SER A 6 -4.31 -8.81 6.43
CA SER A 6 -4.11 -7.50 5.82
C SER A 6 -5.44 -6.81 5.54
N LYS A 7 -5.58 -5.56 5.99
CA LYS A 7 -6.54 -4.63 5.36
C LYS A 7 -6.32 -4.63 3.86
N GLY A 8 -7.39 -4.50 3.08
CA GLY A 8 -7.31 -4.40 1.62
C GLY A 8 -6.29 -3.35 1.22
N PHE A 9 -5.54 -3.57 0.13
CA PHE A 9 -4.49 -2.64 -0.31
C PHE A 9 -5.03 -1.20 -0.42
N PHE A 10 -6.23 -1.05 -0.97
CA PHE A 10 -6.94 0.22 -1.12
C PHE A 10 -7.63 0.73 0.16
N GLU A 11 -7.57 0.01 1.28
CA GLU A 11 -8.08 0.46 2.58
C GLU A 11 -6.99 1.08 3.46
N ARG A 12 -5.73 0.95 3.05
CA ARG A 12 -4.58 1.51 3.77
C ARG A 12 -4.66 3.03 3.76
N ARG A 13 -4.34 3.66 4.89
CA ARG A 13 -4.53 5.11 5.08
C ARG A 13 -3.80 5.91 4.00
N GLU A 14 -2.53 5.58 3.79
CA GLU A 14 -1.68 6.26 2.81
C GLU A 14 -2.15 6.06 1.37
N ILE A 15 -2.71 4.89 1.07
CA ILE A 15 -3.27 4.60 -0.25
C ILE A 15 -4.54 5.41 -0.46
N LEU A 16 -5.47 5.36 0.49
CA LEU A 16 -6.71 6.13 0.45
C LEU A 16 -6.49 7.63 0.35
N ASP A 17 -5.49 8.19 1.05
CA ASP A 17 -5.18 9.62 0.96
C ASP A 17 -4.84 10.01 -0.47
N ILE A 18 -3.93 9.26 -1.12
CA ILE A 18 -3.51 9.52 -2.50
C ILE A 18 -4.62 9.23 -3.49
N THR A 19 -5.39 8.16 -3.31
CA THR A 19 -6.58 7.88 -4.11
C THR A 19 -7.58 9.03 -4.03
N CYS A 20 -7.80 9.64 -2.86
CA CYS A 20 -8.69 10.78 -2.74
C CYS A 20 -8.15 12.07 -3.38
N TYR A 21 -6.82 12.27 -3.46
CA TYR A 21 -6.25 13.34 -4.29
C TYR A 21 -6.59 13.14 -5.78
N LEU A 22 -6.47 11.91 -6.27
CA LEU A 22 -6.80 11.54 -7.65
C LEU A 22 -8.32 11.63 -7.92
N LEU A 23 -9.16 11.15 -7.00
CA LEU A 23 -10.61 11.27 -7.11
C LEU A 23 -11.03 12.74 -7.14
N ALA A 24 -10.52 13.56 -6.22
CA ALA A 24 -10.87 14.97 -6.14
C ALA A 24 -10.43 15.77 -7.39
N SER A 25 -9.37 15.35 -8.10
CA SER A 25 -8.94 16.04 -9.33
C SER A 25 -9.82 15.71 -10.54
N VAL A 26 -10.34 14.47 -10.61
CA VAL A 26 -11.18 13.99 -11.74
C VAL A 26 -12.67 14.22 -11.48
N PHE A 27 -13.11 14.14 -10.22
CA PHE A 27 -14.50 14.26 -9.80
C PHE A 27 -14.68 15.41 -8.80
N PRO A 28 -14.78 16.67 -9.26
CA PRO A 28 -14.89 17.83 -8.37
C PRO A 28 -16.09 17.82 -7.42
N LYS A 29 -17.14 17.04 -7.76
CA LYS A 29 -18.35 16.87 -6.96
C LYS A 29 -18.25 15.79 -5.87
N ASP A 30 -17.12 15.08 -5.79
CA ASP A 30 -16.86 14.14 -4.72
C ASP A 30 -16.37 14.89 -3.47
N ASP A 31 -17.35 15.35 -2.68
CA ASP A 31 -17.08 16.04 -1.42
C ASP A 31 -16.36 15.12 -0.40
N THR A 32 -16.60 13.81 -0.46
CA THR A 32 -15.98 12.85 0.48
C THR A 32 -14.48 12.75 0.23
N ALA A 33 -14.07 12.70 -1.05
CA ALA A 33 -12.67 12.72 -1.42
C ALA A 33 -11.99 14.03 -0.99
N LEU A 34 -12.64 15.18 -1.20
CA LEU A 34 -12.08 16.47 -0.77
C LEU A 34 -11.96 16.56 0.75
N GLU A 35 -13.00 16.21 1.51
CA GLU A 35 -12.99 16.25 2.98
C GLU A 35 -11.85 15.42 3.57
N ARG A 36 -11.53 14.28 2.97
CA ARG A 36 -10.41 13.45 3.40
C ARG A 36 -9.07 14.18 3.27
N ILE A 37 -8.81 14.83 2.13
CA ILE A 37 -7.49 15.39 1.81
C ILE A 37 -7.34 16.85 2.25
N ILE A 38 -8.43 17.54 2.58
CA ILE A 38 -8.44 18.98 2.81
C ILE A 38 -7.42 19.40 3.88
N ASN A 39 -7.22 18.56 4.90
CA ASN A 39 -6.26 18.80 5.97
C ASN A 39 -5.15 17.73 6.05
N VAL A 40 -4.92 16.98 4.98
CA VAL A 40 -3.88 15.95 4.89
C VAL A 40 -2.97 16.22 3.70
N PRO A 41 -1.71 16.66 3.88
CA PRO A 41 -1.05 17.06 5.13
C PRO A 41 -1.67 18.29 5.81
N ARG A 42 -1.31 18.55 7.08
CA ARG A 42 -1.97 19.56 7.93
C ARG A 42 -1.94 20.98 7.35
N ARG A 43 -3.11 21.53 7.03
CA ARG A 43 -3.32 22.92 6.55
C ARG A 43 -3.91 23.85 7.61
N GLY A 44 -4.18 23.33 8.82
CA GLY A 44 -4.83 24.09 9.89
C GLY A 44 -6.35 24.17 9.73
N ILE A 45 -6.92 23.23 8.97
CA ILE A 45 -8.35 23.17 8.67
C ILE A 45 -9.00 22.18 9.64
N GLY A 46 -9.68 22.71 10.65
CA GLY A 46 -10.45 21.91 11.62
C GLY A 46 -11.94 21.83 11.29
N PRO A 47 -12.75 21.13 12.11
CA PRO A 47 -14.18 20.93 11.88
C PRO A 47 -14.98 22.24 11.70
N ALA A 48 -14.61 23.28 12.44
CA ALA A 48 -15.25 24.60 12.31
C ALA A 48 -15.01 25.23 10.93
N MET A 49 -13.82 25.04 10.35
CA MET A 49 -13.51 25.56 9.01
C MET A 49 -14.18 24.72 7.93
N VAL A 50 -14.24 23.40 8.10
CA VAL A 50 -15.01 22.50 7.21
C VAL A 50 -16.48 22.91 7.19
N LYS A 51 -17.08 23.16 8.37
CA LYS A 51 -18.45 23.68 8.47
C LYS A 51 -18.59 25.02 7.75
N LYS A 52 -17.67 25.96 7.96
CA LYS A 52 -17.68 27.26 7.26
C LYS A 52 -17.64 27.09 5.74
N ILE A 53 -16.85 26.15 5.21
CA ILE A 53 -16.81 25.84 3.77
C ILE A 53 -18.15 25.29 3.30
N ASN A 54 -18.75 24.36 4.05
CA ASN A 54 -20.06 23.81 3.72
C ASN A 54 -21.17 24.86 3.77
N ASP A 55 -21.11 25.82 4.70
CA ASP A 55 -22.06 26.94 4.80
C ASP A 55 -21.95 27.91 3.59
N LEU A 56 -20.86 27.87 2.80
CA LEU A 56 -20.71 28.65 1.57
C LEU A 56 -21.34 27.99 0.32
N LYS A 57 -21.77 26.73 0.43
CA LYS A 57 -22.38 26.00 -0.68
C LYS A 57 -23.78 26.56 -0.98
N GLU A 58 -24.05 26.81 -2.26
CA GLU A 58 -25.40 27.04 -2.79
C GLU A 58 -25.92 25.77 -3.47
N ASP A 59 -27.17 25.78 -3.96
CA ASP A 59 -27.76 24.65 -4.67
C ASP A 59 -26.85 24.17 -5.82
N ASN A 60 -26.61 22.85 -5.87
CA ASN A 60 -25.74 22.17 -6.83
C ASN A 60 -24.22 22.48 -6.76
N MET A 61 -23.74 23.26 -5.78
CA MET A 61 -22.31 23.45 -5.56
C MET A 61 -21.68 22.26 -4.85
N SER A 62 -20.49 21.86 -5.29
CA SER A 62 -19.60 20.98 -4.54
C SER A 62 -18.86 21.73 -3.42
N MET A 63 -18.24 20.99 -2.51
CA MET A 63 -17.31 21.55 -1.53
C MET A 63 -16.12 22.23 -2.22
N GLN A 64 -15.65 21.71 -3.36
CA GLN A 64 -14.60 22.37 -4.14
C GLN A 64 -15.05 23.72 -4.70
N ASP A 65 -16.27 23.82 -5.21
CA ASP A 65 -16.84 25.07 -5.69
C ASP A 65 -16.95 26.09 -4.55
N ALA A 66 -17.35 25.65 -3.36
CA ALA A 66 -17.42 26.49 -2.17
C ALA A 66 -16.04 26.98 -1.72
N VAL A 67 -15.00 26.15 -1.80
CA VAL A 67 -13.60 26.58 -1.57
C VAL A 67 -13.19 27.64 -2.59
N ARG A 68 -13.44 27.41 -3.89
CA ARG A 68 -13.10 28.39 -4.94
C ARG A 68 -13.80 29.72 -4.74
N LYS A 69 -15.11 29.69 -4.48
CA LYS A 69 -15.90 30.88 -4.16
C LYS A 69 -15.36 31.59 -2.92
N GLY A 70 -15.11 30.86 -1.84
CA GLY A 70 -14.56 31.45 -0.61
C GLY A 70 -13.17 32.06 -0.80
N LEU A 71 -12.33 31.52 -1.70
CA LEU A 71 -11.06 32.14 -2.08
C LEU A 71 -11.28 33.44 -2.87
N SER A 72 -12.20 33.45 -3.84
CA SER A 72 -12.55 34.65 -4.62
C SER A 72 -13.16 35.76 -3.74
N ASP A 73 -14.03 35.39 -2.81
CA ASP A 73 -14.73 36.31 -1.90
C ASP A 73 -13.87 36.73 -0.69
N LYS A 74 -12.63 36.25 -0.60
CA LYS A 74 -11.71 36.49 0.53
C LYS A 74 -12.32 36.07 1.89
N ALA A 75 -13.08 34.98 1.89
CA ALA A 75 -13.69 34.39 3.07
C ALA A 75 -12.68 33.66 3.98
N PHE A 76 -11.48 33.37 3.48
CA PHE A 76 -10.38 32.74 4.21
C PHE A 76 -9.23 33.74 4.40
N SER A 77 -8.35 33.47 5.37
CA SER A 77 -7.16 34.30 5.60
C SER A 77 -5.95 33.48 6.05
N GLY A 78 -4.76 34.04 5.81
CA GLY A 78 -3.50 33.53 6.34
C GLY A 78 -3.15 32.11 5.85
N LYS A 79 -2.77 31.23 6.79
CA LYS A 79 -2.32 29.87 6.48
C LYS A 79 -3.41 29.03 5.79
N ILE A 80 -4.68 29.23 6.17
CA ILE A 80 -5.81 28.46 5.63
C ILE A 80 -6.06 28.84 4.17
N GLU A 81 -6.10 30.14 3.86
CA GLU A 81 -6.28 30.64 2.49
C GLU A 81 -5.17 30.13 1.57
N LYS A 82 -3.91 30.23 2.02
CA LYS A 82 -2.76 29.72 1.27
C LYS A 82 -2.89 28.21 1.03
N GLY A 83 -3.19 27.44 2.07
CA GLY A 83 -3.31 25.98 1.97
C GLY A 83 -4.44 25.52 1.05
N LEU A 84 -5.60 26.19 1.10
CA LEU A 84 -6.74 25.91 0.21
C LEU A 84 -6.41 26.28 -1.24
N SER A 85 -5.80 27.43 -1.47
CA SER A 85 -5.38 27.88 -2.80
C SER A 85 -4.37 26.90 -3.43
N GLU A 86 -3.35 26.48 -2.66
CA GLU A 86 -2.37 25.49 -3.11
C GLU A 86 -2.99 24.12 -3.39
N LEU A 87 -3.94 23.66 -2.56
CA LEU A 87 -4.66 22.41 -2.77
C LEU A 87 -5.50 22.44 -4.06
N ILE A 88 -6.32 23.48 -4.23
CA ILE A 88 -7.17 23.63 -5.41
C ILE A 88 -6.33 23.70 -6.69
N LYS A 89 -5.25 24.48 -6.66
CA LYS A 89 -4.30 24.53 -7.78
C LYS A 89 -3.67 23.18 -8.08
N LEU A 90 -3.26 22.44 -7.05
CA LEU A 90 -2.72 21.09 -7.22
C LEU A 90 -3.73 20.16 -7.91
N LEU A 91 -5.00 20.17 -7.49
CA LEU A 91 -6.06 19.35 -8.11
C LEU A 91 -6.26 19.72 -9.59
N ASP A 92 -6.20 21.02 -9.91
CA ASP A 92 -6.25 21.50 -11.30
C ASP A 92 -5.04 21.09 -12.13
N ASP A 93 -3.85 21.12 -11.56
CA ASP A 93 -2.59 20.82 -12.24
C ASP A 93 -2.44 19.31 -12.52
N ILE A 94 -2.89 18.44 -11.60
CA ILE A 94 -2.69 16.98 -11.74
C ILE A 94 -3.71 16.30 -12.65
N LYS A 95 -4.89 16.89 -12.86
CA LYS A 95 -6.00 16.23 -13.59
C LYS A 95 -5.65 15.81 -15.03
N SER A 96 -4.66 16.46 -15.64
CA SER A 96 -4.21 16.21 -17.02
C SER A 96 -2.92 15.38 -17.12
N LEU A 97 -2.38 14.92 -15.99
CA LEU A 97 -1.17 14.10 -15.96
C LEU A 97 -1.53 12.61 -16.03
N THR A 98 -0.52 11.78 -16.34
CA THR A 98 -0.63 10.34 -16.08
C THR A 98 -0.73 10.11 -14.56
N PRO A 99 -1.35 9.01 -14.11
CA PRO A 99 -1.60 8.81 -12.68
C PRO A 99 -0.31 8.69 -11.85
N ASP A 100 0.76 8.10 -12.37
CA ASP A 100 2.06 8.05 -11.68
C ASP A 100 2.70 9.44 -11.55
N GLU A 101 2.67 10.25 -12.61
CA GLU A 101 3.13 11.65 -12.58
C GLU A 101 2.31 12.49 -11.60
N ALA A 102 0.99 12.30 -11.57
CA ALA A 102 0.09 12.94 -10.61
C ALA A 102 0.46 12.59 -9.16
N ILE A 103 0.71 11.31 -8.86
CA ILE A 103 1.15 10.86 -7.53
C ILE A 103 2.48 11.49 -7.13
N HIS A 104 3.47 11.51 -8.03
CA HIS A 104 4.74 12.18 -7.79
C HIS A 104 4.59 13.68 -7.55
N MET A 105 3.69 14.34 -8.29
CA MET A 105 3.39 15.76 -8.08
C MET A 105 2.71 16.01 -6.74
N ILE A 106 1.77 15.15 -6.32
CA ILE A 106 1.14 15.21 -4.99
C ILE A 106 2.21 15.14 -3.91
N PHE A 107 3.11 14.16 -3.96
CA PHE A 107 4.19 14.02 -2.97
C PHE A 107 5.04 15.28 -2.88
N LYS A 108 5.48 15.81 -4.03
CA LYS A 108 6.36 16.98 -4.11
C LYS A 108 5.68 18.26 -3.62
N LYS A 109 4.43 18.51 -4.02
CA LYS A 109 3.71 19.76 -3.73
C LYS A 109 3.16 19.83 -2.32
N THR A 110 2.78 18.67 -1.76
CA THR A 110 2.19 18.62 -0.41
C THR A 110 3.20 18.29 0.68
N GLY A 111 4.38 17.75 0.32
CA GLY A 111 5.31 17.20 1.30
C GLY A 111 4.78 15.91 1.95
N TYR A 112 4.00 15.11 1.21
CA TYR A 112 3.29 13.95 1.77
C TYR A 112 4.22 12.92 2.42
N MET A 113 5.39 12.67 1.82
CA MET A 113 6.37 11.71 2.36
C MET A 113 6.95 12.19 3.70
N ASP A 114 7.24 13.49 3.82
CA ASP A 114 7.72 14.08 5.07
C ASP A 114 6.60 14.06 6.13
N TYR A 115 5.37 14.36 5.72
CA TYR A 115 4.19 14.24 6.58
C TYR A 115 4.00 12.82 7.11
N LEU A 116 4.13 11.79 6.27
CA LEU A 116 4.07 10.40 6.70
C LEU A 116 5.19 10.04 7.66
N LYS A 117 6.40 10.52 7.41
CA LYS A 117 7.57 10.28 8.26
C LYS A 117 7.38 10.90 9.65
N ASP A 118 6.88 12.14 9.70
CA ASP A 118 6.65 12.86 10.94
C ASP A 118 5.50 12.27 11.76
N ASP A 119 4.44 11.79 11.11
CA ASP A 119 3.27 11.20 11.77
C ASP A 119 3.60 9.90 12.53
N ILE A 120 4.59 9.14 12.04
CA ILE A 120 4.95 7.83 12.59
C ILE A 120 5.94 7.95 13.75
N SER A 121 6.67 9.08 13.84
CA SER A 121 7.57 9.61 14.89
C SER A 121 8.56 8.69 15.64
N THR A 122 8.38 7.37 15.66
CA THR A 122 9.18 6.38 16.41
C THR A 122 9.22 4.98 15.78
N ASP A 123 8.34 4.64 14.82
CA ASP A 123 8.33 3.31 14.19
C ASP A 123 8.91 3.33 12.76
N ALA A 124 10.23 3.16 12.66
CA ALA A 124 10.91 3.10 11.37
C ALA A 124 10.46 1.93 10.48
N VAL A 125 9.89 0.87 11.06
CA VAL A 125 9.38 -0.29 10.32
C VAL A 125 8.04 0.06 9.67
N ASP A 126 7.11 0.67 10.40
CA ASP A 126 5.82 1.13 9.86
C ASP A 126 6.00 2.12 8.71
N PHE A 127 6.93 3.08 8.83
CA PHE A 127 7.21 4.03 7.75
C PHE A 127 7.64 3.35 6.43
N THR A 128 8.51 2.33 6.50
CA THR A 128 8.90 1.54 5.32
C THR A 128 7.71 0.88 4.68
N SER A 129 6.87 0.25 5.49
CA SER A 129 5.76 -0.52 4.94
C SER A 129 4.84 0.39 4.16
N ARG A 130 4.57 1.60 4.67
CA ARG A 130 3.79 2.61 3.96
C ARG A 130 4.49 3.12 2.71
N GLN A 131 5.81 3.34 2.77
CA GLN A 131 6.58 3.72 1.59
C GLN A 131 6.50 2.64 0.49
N GLU A 132 6.65 1.37 0.85
CA GLU A 132 6.54 0.23 -0.07
C GLU A 132 5.12 0.11 -0.64
N ASN A 133 4.08 0.36 0.17
CA ASN A 133 2.69 0.44 -0.32
C ASN A 133 2.54 1.54 -1.37
N LEU A 134 3.13 2.73 -1.13
CA LEU A 134 3.10 3.84 -2.08
C LEU A 134 3.92 3.56 -3.35
N GLU A 135 5.04 2.85 -3.25
CA GLU A 135 5.80 2.39 -4.42
C GLU A 135 5.03 1.34 -5.24
N GLN A 136 4.27 0.47 -4.57
CA GLN A 136 3.33 -0.44 -5.25
C GLN A 136 2.20 0.35 -5.93
N LEU A 137 1.69 1.40 -5.29
CA LEU A 137 0.68 2.28 -5.85
C LEU A 137 1.16 2.96 -7.14
N ILE A 138 2.36 3.56 -7.09
CA ILE A 138 2.99 4.20 -8.26
C ILE A 138 3.21 3.19 -9.38
N TYR A 139 3.67 1.98 -9.05
CA TYR A 139 3.87 0.94 -10.04
C TYR A 139 2.56 0.52 -10.73
N ALA A 140 1.47 0.35 -9.96
CA ALA A 140 0.16 0.04 -10.54
C ALA A 140 -0.36 1.21 -11.40
N ALA A 141 -0.19 2.44 -10.91
CA ALA A 141 -0.56 3.65 -11.64
C ALA A 141 0.22 3.80 -12.96
N SER A 142 1.52 3.49 -12.99
CA SER A 142 2.34 3.65 -14.21
C SER A 142 1.97 2.70 -15.34
N GLN A 143 1.09 1.72 -15.10
CA GLN A 143 0.55 0.84 -16.14
C GLN A 143 -0.69 1.42 -16.82
N LYS A 144 -1.07 2.67 -16.49
CA LYS A 144 -2.31 3.31 -16.92
C LYS A 144 -2.04 4.63 -17.62
N GLU A 145 -2.82 4.92 -18.65
CA GLU A 145 -2.65 6.15 -19.44
C GLU A 145 -3.35 7.34 -18.77
N THR A 146 -4.45 7.09 -18.06
CA THR A 146 -5.25 8.16 -17.44
C THR A 146 -5.59 7.86 -15.98
N ILE A 147 -5.79 8.93 -15.20
CA ILE A 147 -6.22 8.82 -13.80
C ILE A 147 -7.57 8.11 -13.69
N ARG A 148 -8.49 8.34 -14.64
CA ARG A 148 -9.80 7.71 -14.64
C ARG A 148 -9.71 6.19 -14.80
N GLU A 149 -8.93 5.71 -15.77
CA GLU A 149 -8.72 4.27 -16.00
C GLU A 149 -8.13 3.60 -14.74
N TYR A 150 -7.16 4.25 -14.12
CA TYR A 150 -6.57 3.76 -12.87
C TYR A 150 -7.60 3.69 -11.73
N LEU A 151 -8.44 4.71 -11.55
CA LEU A 151 -9.47 4.75 -10.51
C LEU A 151 -10.58 3.71 -10.74
N GLU A 152 -10.94 3.43 -12.00
CA GLU A 152 -11.90 2.38 -12.36
C GLU A 152 -11.38 0.99 -11.97
N GLU A 153 -10.13 0.67 -12.29
CA GLU A 153 -9.52 -0.60 -11.85
C GLU A 153 -9.40 -0.69 -10.32
N ALA A 154 -9.01 0.40 -9.66
CA ALA A 154 -8.91 0.44 -8.20
C ALA A 154 -10.27 0.19 -7.51
N ALA A 155 -11.36 0.70 -8.08
CA ALA A 155 -12.72 0.47 -7.58
C ALA A 155 -13.14 -1.00 -7.73
N LEU A 156 -12.89 -1.62 -8.88
CA LEU A 156 -13.19 -3.03 -9.12
C LEU A 156 -12.46 -3.96 -8.15
N VAL A 157 -11.17 -3.71 -7.92
CA VAL A 157 -10.37 -4.49 -6.96
C VAL A 157 -10.92 -4.36 -5.53
N LYS A 158 -11.48 -3.20 -5.17
CA LYS A 158 -12.08 -2.97 -3.86
C LYS A 158 -13.40 -3.73 -3.69
N GLU A 159 -14.29 -3.67 -4.68
CA GLU A 159 -15.58 -4.39 -4.68
C GLU A 159 -15.36 -5.91 -4.57
N ASP A 160 -14.42 -6.46 -5.33
CA ASP A 160 -14.04 -7.89 -5.27
C ASP A 160 -13.57 -8.33 -3.87
N THR A 161 -13.04 -7.41 -3.06
CA THR A 161 -12.60 -7.73 -1.69
C THR A 161 -13.72 -7.67 -0.63
N GLU A 162 -14.75 -6.85 -0.87
CA GLU A 162 -15.87 -6.60 0.05
C GLU A 162 -17.01 -7.63 -0.10
N GLU A 163 -17.29 -8.14 -1.31
CA GLU A 163 -18.48 -8.97 -1.57
C GLU A 163 -18.41 -10.44 -1.06
N ASP A 164 -17.29 -10.90 -0.49
CA ASP A 164 -17.01 -12.34 -0.39
C ASP A 164 -16.90 -12.92 1.05
N ASP A 165 -17.42 -12.23 2.08
CA ASP A 165 -17.27 -12.68 3.47
C ASP A 165 -17.95 -14.02 3.81
N GLU A 166 -19.04 -14.40 3.12
CA GLU A 166 -19.69 -15.71 3.33
C GLU A 166 -19.06 -16.86 2.53
N LYS A 167 -18.39 -16.59 1.40
CA LYS A 167 -17.73 -17.62 0.56
C LYS A 167 -16.26 -17.87 0.92
N LYS A 168 -15.62 -16.99 1.71
CA LYS A 168 -14.23 -17.06 2.19
C LYS A 168 -13.86 -18.29 3.06
N LYS A 169 -14.72 -19.29 3.24
CA LYS A 169 -14.39 -20.56 3.94
C LYS A 169 -13.64 -21.58 3.07
N LYS A 170 -13.66 -21.46 1.73
CA LYS A 170 -12.97 -22.39 0.82
C LYS A 170 -12.03 -21.61 -0.12
N GLY A 171 -10.73 -21.93 -0.09
CA GLY A 171 -9.74 -21.33 -1.00
C GLY A 171 -8.31 -21.33 -0.45
N VAL A 172 -7.37 -20.89 -1.28
CA VAL A 172 -5.95 -20.73 -0.89
C VAL A 172 -5.80 -19.55 0.07
N ASN A 173 -5.03 -19.74 1.14
CA ASN A 173 -4.67 -18.69 2.10
C ASN A 173 -3.41 -17.96 1.63
N LEU A 174 -3.49 -16.65 1.47
CA LEU A 174 -2.34 -15.77 1.28
C LEU A 174 -2.09 -15.06 2.61
N LEU A 175 -0.87 -15.13 3.09
CA LEU A 175 -0.45 -14.67 4.41
C LEU A 175 0.90 -13.99 4.27
N THR A 176 1.17 -13.02 5.15
CA THR A 176 2.56 -12.64 5.42
C THR A 176 3.22 -13.74 6.26
N ILE A 177 4.56 -13.85 6.23
CA ILE A 177 5.27 -14.82 7.06
C ILE A 177 4.98 -14.57 8.55
N HIS A 178 4.91 -13.31 8.97
CA HIS A 178 4.54 -12.93 10.35
C HIS A 178 3.13 -13.40 10.72
N GLY A 179 2.14 -13.17 9.85
CA GLY A 179 0.75 -13.59 10.06
C GLY A 179 0.54 -15.11 10.05
N SER A 180 1.52 -15.88 9.56
CA SER A 180 1.45 -17.35 9.54
C SER A 180 1.75 -18.02 10.89
N LYS A 181 2.25 -17.26 11.88
CA LYS A 181 2.66 -17.81 13.18
C LYS A 181 1.50 -18.50 13.89
N GLY A 182 1.71 -19.75 14.30
CA GLY A 182 0.69 -20.57 14.96
C GLY A 182 -0.29 -21.27 14.01
N LEU A 183 -0.18 -21.05 12.70
CA LEU A 183 -0.96 -21.77 11.68
C LEU A 183 -0.13 -22.88 11.05
N GLU A 184 -0.80 -23.91 10.53
CA GLU A 184 -0.19 -25.04 9.80
C GLU A 184 -1.07 -25.42 8.61
N TYR A 185 -0.44 -25.85 7.51
CA TYR A 185 -1.10 -26.20 6.26
C TYR A 185 -0.46 -27.43 5.61
N THR A 186 -1.28 -28.25 4.95
CA THR A 186 -0.80 -29.43 4.22
C THR A 186 0.24 -29.07 3.15
N ALA A 187 0.04 -27.97 2.42
CA ALA A 187 0.98 -27.45 1.43
C ALA A 187 1.23 -25.96 1.65
N VAL A 188 2.49 -25.53 1.63
CA VAL A 188 2.93 -24.14 1.78
C VAL A 188 3.82 -23.73 0.61
N PHE A 189 3.53 -22.56 0.05
CA PHE A 189 4.36 -21.90 -0.95
C PHE A 189 4.97 -20.65 -0.32
N ILE A 190 6.29 -20.66 -0.12
CA ILE A 190 7.04 -19.45 0.23
C ILE A 190 7.50 -18.84 -1.09
N ILE A 191 6.93 -17.68 -1.41
CA ILE A 191 7.18 -16.98 -2.67
C ILE A 191 8.14 -15.81 -2.46
N GLY A 192 8.86 -15.44 -3.52
CA GLY A 192 9.76 -14.28 -3.45
C GLY A 192 10.99 -14.53 -2.56
N CYS A 193 11.49 -15.77 -2.54
CA CYS A 193 12.75 -16.13 -1.90
C CYS A 193 13.93 -15.57 -2.72
N GLU A 194 14.07 -14.25 -2.71
CA GLU A 194 15.05 -13.47 -3.44
C GLU A 194 15.87 -12.63 -2.45
N GLU A 195 17.15 -12.41 -2.71
CA GLU A 195 17.91 -11.42 -1.93
C GLU A 195 17.24 -10.05 -2.04
N GLN A 196 17.31 -9.27 -0.96
CA GLN A 196 16.69 -7.95 -0.78
C GLN A 196 15.16 -7.97 -0.58
N LEU A 197 14.50 -9.09 -0.89
CA LEU A 197 13.08 -9.31 -0.58
C LEU A 197 12.92 -10.22 0.65
N PHE A 198 13.57 -11.38 0.64
CA PHE A 198 13.63 -12.30 1.77
C PHE A 198 14.95 -13.09 1.78
N PRO A 199 15.99 -12.62 2.48
CA PRO A 199 15.95 -11.62 3.55
C PRO A 199 15.67 -10.19 3.06
N HIS A 200 14.96 -9.42 3.87
CA HIS A 200 14.63 -8.04 3.56
C HIS A 200 15.87 -7.15 3.46
N TRP A 201 15.91 -6.23 2.49
CA TRP A 201 17.07 -5.38 2.20
C TRP A 201 17.59 -4.58 3.40
N ARG A 202 16.71 -4.23 4.34
CA ARG A 202 17.11 -3.52 5.58
C ARG A 202 18.02 -4.34 6.47
N SER A 203 17.79 -5.64 6.52
CA SER A 203 18.55 -6.57 7.35
C SER A 203 19.94 -6.84 6.79
N MET A 204 20.20 -6.51 5.53
CA MET A 204 21.46 -6.85 4.82
C MET A 204 22.72 -6.28 5.46
N ASN A 205 22.62 -5.18 6.20
CA ASN A 205 23.77 -4.50 6.80
C ASN A 205 24.03 -4.94 8.25
N SER A 206 23.30 -5.91 8.77
CA SER A 206 23.39 -6.34 10.17
C SER A 206 23.23 -7.85 10.28
N ASP A 207 24.29 -8.55 10.69
CA ASP A 207 24.25 -10.00 10.91
C ASP A 207 23.14 -10.40 11.88
N ARG A 208 22.92 -9.58 12.91
CA ARG A 208 21.84 -9.79 13.87
C ARG A 208 20.46 -9.74 13.21
N GLU A 209 20.24 -8.82 12.28
CA GLU A 209 18.96 -8.72 11.56
C GLU A 209 18.80 -9.83 10.53
N ILE A 210 19.88 -10.25 9.86
CA ILE A 210 19.86 -11.45 9.00
C ILE A 210 19.50 -12.70 9.79
N GLU A 211 20.02 -12.85 11.01
CA GLU A 211 19.63 -13.98 11.88
C GLU A 211 18.16 -13.92 12.28
N GLU A 212 17.56 -12.74 12.39
CA GLU A 212 16.11 -12.61 12.61
C GLU A 212 15.30 -12.98 11.37
N GLU A 213 15.70 -12.54 10.18
CA GLU A 213 15.09 -12.98 8.91
C GLU A 213 15.23 -14.50 8.71
N ARG A 214 16.35 -15.10 9.14
CA ARG A 214 16.55 -16.55 9.13
C ARG A 214 15.57 -17.26 10.06
N ARG A 215 15.28 -16.69 11.23
CA ARG A 215 14.24 -17.21 12.13
C ARG A 215 12.86 -17.12 11.49
N LEU A 216 12.55 -16.02 10.78
CA LEU A 216 11.31 -15.92 10.02
C LEU A 216 11.20 -17.00 8.95
N MET A 217 12.30 -17.30 8.23
CA MET A 217 12.34 -18.39 7.26
C MET A 217 12.06 -19.74 7.93
N TYR A 218 12.69 -20.00 9.08
CA TYR A 218 12.41 -21.19 9.88
C TYR A 218 10.92 -21.28 10.28
N VAL A 219 10.30 -20.18 10.74
CA VAL A 219 8.87 -20.16 11.04
C VAL A 219 8.05 -20.51 9.79
N ALA A 220 8.33 -19.88 8.65
CA ALA A 220 7.62 -20.12 7.40
C ALA A 220 7.71 -21.58 6.92
N ILE A 221 8.90 -22.18 6.99
CA ILE A 221 9.15 -23.60 6.63
C ILE A 221 8.32 -24.53 7.51
N THR A 222 8.30 -24.27 8.82
CA THR A 222 7.58 -25.11 9.80
C THR A 222 6.06 -24.96 9.73
N ARG A 223 5.51 -24.09 8.87
CA ARG A 223 4.06 -24.04 8.60
C ARG A 223 3.61 -25.20 7.70
N ALA A 224 4.53 -25.85 6.99
CA ALA A 224 4.23 -26.93 6.05
C ALA A 224 4.19 -28.29 6.74
N GLU A 225 3.06 -29.00 6.64
CA GLU A 225 2.94 -30.36 7.18
C GLU A 225 3.50 -31.43 6.23
N GLN A 226 3.24 -31.30 4.92
CA GLN A 226 3.61 -32.31 3.92
C GLN A 226 4.43 -31.75 2.77
N TYR A 227 4.00 -30.63 2.19
CA TYR A 227 4.62 -30.07 0.99
C TYR A 227 5.09 -28.64 1.22
N LEU A 228 6.35 -28.39 0.93
CA LEU A 228 6.96 -27.06 0.94
C LEU A 228 7.50 -26.73 -0.44
N PHE A 229 7.11 -25.59 -0.97
CA PHE A 229 7.62 -25.04 -2.22
C PHE A 229 8.27 -23.68 -1.94
N LEU A 230 9.49 -23.49 -2.43
CA LEU A 230 10.21 -22.22 -2.39
C LEU A 230 10.33 -21.71 -3.83
N THR A 231 9.95 -20.45 -4.07
CA THR A 231 10.06 -19.86 -5.41
C THR A 231 10.83 -18.55 -5.39
N SER A 232 11.62 -18.33 -6.43
CA SER A 232 12.35 -17.08 -6.70
C SER A 232 12.14 -16.68 -8.17
N ALA A 233 12.16 -15.39 -8.46
CA ALA A 233 12.19 -14.87 -9.82
C ALA A 233 13.53 -14.17 -10.09
N ASP A 234 14.13 -14.42 -11.26
CA ASP A 234 15.38 -13.75 -11.65
C ASP A 234 15.18 -12.24 -11.81
N PHE A 235 14.00 -11.82 -12.29
CA PHE A 235 13.64 -10.41 -12.49
C PHE A 235 12.30 -10.08 -11.84
N ARG A 236 12.27 -9.01 -11.05
CA ARG A 236 11.06 -8.45 -10.43
C ARG A 236 11.00 -6.95 -10.69
N LYS A 237 9.90 -6.49 -11.30
CA LYS A 237 9.70 -5.06 -11.66
C LYS A 237 10.91 -4.47 -12.43
N GLY A 238 11.47 -5.24 -13.36
CA GLY A 238 12.63 -4.83 -14.17
C GLY A 238 13.98 -4.83 -13.45
N ARG A 239 14.05 -5.27 -12.18
CA ARG A 239 15.31 -5.41 -11.43
C ARG A 239 15.69 -6.88 -11.30
N PHE A 240 16.96 -7.18 -11.52
CA PHE A 240 17.52 -8.50 -11.27
C PHE A 240 17.74 -8.69 -9.77
N ASN A 241 17.19 -9.76 -9.21
CA ASN A 241 17.42 -10.15 -7.81
C ASN A 241 17.88 -11.61 -7.77
N PRO A 242 19.08 -11.90 -7.22
CA PRO A 242 19.51 -13.28 -7.10
C PRO A 242 18.63 -14.06 -6.11
N PRO A 243 18.56 -15.41 -6.24
CA PRO A 243 17.86 -16.23 -5.28
C PRO A 243 18.37 -16.01 -3.84
N SER A 244 17.46 -16.11 -2.87
CA SER A 244 17.77 -15.93 -1.45
C SER A 244 18.84 -16.92 -0.97
N ARG A 245 19.81 -16.44 -0.19
CA ARG A 245 20.80 -17.27 0.52
C ARG A 245 20.17 -18.42 1.30
N PHE A 246 18.96 -18.21 1.85
CA PHE A 246 18.26 -19.22 2.64
C PHE A 246 17.92 -20.47 1.83
N ILE A 247 17.72 -20.35 0.51
CA ILE A 247 17.45 -21.51 -0.37
C ILE A 247 18.63 -22.48 -0.33
N ASP A 248 19.85 -21.98 -0.47
CA ASP A 248 21.04 -22.83 -0.53
C ASP A 248 21.39 -23.43 0.84
N GLU A 249 21.13 -22.70 1.92
CA GLU A 249 21.23 -23.22 3.28
C GLU A 249 20.27 -24.39 3.53
N ILE A 250 19.01 -24.27 3.07
CA ILE A 250 18.01 -25.34 3.17
C ILE A 250 18.44 -26.55 2.35
N LYS A 251 18.88 -26.37 1.10
CA LYS A 251 19.40 -27.46 0.26
C LYS A 251 20.56 -28.18 0.94
N ALA A 252 21.50 -27.44 1.52
CA ALA A 252 22.63 -27.99 2.26
C ALA A 252 22.20 -28.77 3.51
N ALA A 253 21.13 -28.35 4.19
CA ALA A 253 20.55 -29.08 5.32
C ALA A 253 19.86 -30.39 4.88
N CYS A 254 19.06 -30.35 3.80
CA CYS A 254 18.36 -31.52 3.27
C CYS A 254 19.29 -32.63 2.76
N THR A 255 20.46 -32.25 2.24
CA THR A 255 21.47 -33.20 1.74
C THR A 255 22.28 -33.86 2.86
N LYS A 256 22.38 -33.23 4.04
CA LYS A 256 23.04 -33.79 5.23
C LYS A 256 22.14 -34.76 6.01
N SER A 257 20.82 -34.63 5.93
CA SER A 257 19.89 -35.61 6.46
C SER A 257 19.72 -36.77 5.48
N LYS A 258 20.29 -37.94 5.75
CA LYS A 258 19.84 -39.17 5.05
C LYS A 258 18.32 -39.30 5.28
N PRO A 259 17.50 -39.40 4.22
CA PRO A 259 16.06 -39.48 4.41
C PRO A 259 15.71 -40.81 5.07
N THR A 260 15.17 -40.77 6.29
CA THR A 260 14.38 -41.88 6.82
C THR A 260 12.97 -41.79 6.23
N LEU A 261 12.88 -41.79 4.90
CA LEU A 261 11.60 -41.88 4.21
C LEU A 261 11.07 -43.32 4.40
N LYS A 262 10.18 -43.51 5.38
CA LYS A 262 9.29 -44.67 5.39
C LYS A 262 8.51 -44.65 4.08
N LYS A 263 8.83 -45.58 3.17
CA LYS A 263 8.06 -45.89 1.95
C LYS A 263 6.56 -45.91 2.29
N ARG A 264 5.82 -44.88 1.89
CA ARG A 264 4.37 -44.98 1.71
C ARG A 264 4.02 -44.40 0.34
N ARG A 265 3.77 -45.36 -0.55
CA ARG A 265 3.15 -45.35 -1.88
C ARG A 265 2.82 -43.99 -2.47
N GLN A 266 3.51 -43.69 -3.57
CA GLN A 266 3.05 -42.80 -4.63
C GLN A 266 1.79 -43.38 -5.27
N ILE A 267 0.76 -42.54 -5.41
CA ILE A 267 -0.20 -42.53 -6.53
C ILE A 267 -0.30 -41.08 -6.97
#